data_AF-A0A2P6MT08-F1
#
_entry.id   AF-A0A2P6MT08-F1
#
_cell.length_a   1.000
_cell.length_b   1.000
_cell.length_c   1.000
_cell.angle_alpha   90.00
_cell.angle_beta   90.00
_cell.angle_gamma   90.00
#
_symmetry.space_group_name_H-M   'P 1'
#
loop_
_entity.id
_entity.type
_entity.pdbx_description
1 polymer ?
#
loop_
_entity_poly.entity_id
_entity_poly.type
_entity_poly.pdbx_seq_one_letter_code
_entity_poly.pdbx_strand_id
1 'polypeptide(L)'
;MSEIEETIKRVQGHKGVLGIVIVNSAGVTIKSTLDNELTAKYSSLLTQLAGKARSVVRELDTSNDLTFLRIRSKKHEIMVAPVQDPSAE
;
A
#
# COMPACT_ATOMS: atom_id res chain seq x y z
N MET A 1 15.84 1.83 -17.20
CA MET A 1 14.67 1.16 -16.59
C MET A 1 14.21 2.05 -15.45
N SER A 2 12.90 2.23 -15.27
CA SER A 2 12.35 3.16 -14.27
C SER A 2 12.66 2.66 -12.85
N GLU A 3 13.09 3.55 -11.94
CA GLU A 3 13.40 3.27 -10.52
C GLU A 3 12.30 2.46 -9.81
N ILE A 4 11.04 2.68 -10.21
CA ILE A 4 9.87 1.96 -9.73
C ILE A 4 9.94 0.47 -10.10
N GLU A 5 10.37 0.13 -11.32
CA GLU A 5 10.46 -1.26 -11.76
C GLU A 5 11.57 -2.03 -11.05
N GLU A 6 12.70 -1.38 -10.77
CA GLU A 6 13.78 -1.97 -9.99
C GLU A 6 13.34 -2.22 -8.55
N THR A 7 12.61 -1.28 -7.95
CA THR A 7 12.04 -1.43 -6.62
C THR A 7 11.04 -2.59 -6.56
N ILE A 8 10.14 -2.70 -7.55
CA ILE A 8 9.19 -3.82 -7.63
C ILE A 8 9.94 -5.16 -7.73
N LYS A 9 10.94 -5.26 -8.61
CA LYS A 9 11.73 -6.49 -8.77
C LYS A 9 12.45 -6.87 -7.48
N ARG A 10 13.02 -5.89 -6.78
CA ARG A 10 13.70 -6.11 -5.49
C ARG A 10 12.72 -6.63 -4.43
N VAL A 11 11.55 -6.01 -4.30
CA VAL A 11 10.51 -6.46 -3.35
C VAL A 11 10.00 -7.85 -3.72
N GLN A 12 9.76 -8.12 -4.99
CA GLN A 12 9.29 -9.42 -5.46
C GLN A 12 10.31 -10.53 -5.22
N GLY A 13 11.60 -10.21 -5.23
CA GLY A 13 12.69 -11.16 -4.95
C GLY A 13 12.80 -11.60 -3.49
N HIS A 14 12.13 -10.93 -2.55
CA HIS A 14 12.16 -11.31 -1.14
C HIS A 14 11.33 -12.57 -0.88
N LYS A 15 11.94 -13.56 -0.23
CA LYS A 15 11.26 -14.81 0.17
C LYS A 15 10.10 -14.50 1.11
N GLY A 16 8.89 -14.91 0.71
CA GLY A 16 7.66 -14.71 1.47
C GLY A 16 6.73 -13.63 0.91
N VAL A 17 7.18 -12.85 -0.09
CA VAL A 17 6.30 -11.94 -0.81
C VAL A 17 5.40 -12.75 -1.75
N LEU A 18 4.10 -12.76 -1.46
CA LEU A 18 3.09 -13.46 -2.26
C LEU A 18 2.61 -12.62 -3.45
N GLY A 19 2.61 -11.31 -3.31
CA GLY A 19 2.29 -10.41 -4.41
C GLY A 19 2.42 -8.94 -4.03
N ILE A 20 2.43 -8.11 -5.06
CA ILE A 20 2.59 -6.66 -4.97
C ILE A 20 1.42 -6.04 -5.71
N VAL A 21 0.82 -5.00 -5.12
CA VAL A 21 -0.26 -4.22 -5.72
C VAL A 21 0.08 -2.74 -5.60
N ILE A 22 0.06 -2.03 -6.71
CA ILE A 22 0.24 -0.58 -6.79
C ILE A 22 -1.10 0.02 -7.17
N VAL A 23 -1.57 0.95 -6.35
CA VAL A 23 -2.87 1.60 -6.49
C VAL A 23 -2.69 3.12 -6.51
N ASN A 24 -3.58 3.81 -7.21
CA ASN A 24 -3.69 5.26 -7.09
C ASN A 24 -4.54 5.65 -5.86
N SER A 25 -4.63 6.97 -5.60
CA SER A 25 -5.43 7.53 -4.50
C SER A 25 -6.93 7.23 -4.61
N ALA A 26 -7.43 6.95 -5.81
CA ALA A 26 -8.82 6.56 -6.06
C ALA A 26 -9.07 5.05 -5.85
N GLY A 27 -8.05 4.25 -5.50
CA GLY A 27 -8.16 2.80 -5.33
C GLY A 27 -8.20 2.00 -6.64
N VAL A 28 -7.81 2.62 -7.76
CA VAL A 28 -7.64 1.95 -9.05
C VAL A 28 -6.24 1.34 -9.12
N THR A 29 -6.16 0.07 -9.47
CA THR A 29 -4.90 -0.65 -9.62
C THR A 29 -4.15 -0.17 -10.87
N ILE A 30 -2.87 0.21 -10.67
CA ILE A 30 -1.93 0.54 -11.74
C ILE A 30 -1.15 -0.71 -12.16
N LYS A 31 -0.69 -1.50 -11.18
CA LYS A 31 0.11 -2.71 -11.40
C LYS A 31 -0.16 -3.72 -10.30
N SER A 32 -0.25 -4.99 -10.66
CA SER A 32 -0.40 -6.08 -9.69
C SER A 32 0.32 -7.33 -10.18
N THR A 33 0.81 -8.13 -9.24
CA THR A 33 1.30 -9.49 -9.50
C THR A 33 0.33 -10.58 -9.01
N LEU A 34 -0.82 -10.17 -8.47
CA LEU A 34 -1.90 -11.06 -8.03
C LEU A 34 -2.92 -11.24 -9.16
N ASP A 35 -3.84 -12.19 -8.98
CA ASP A 35 -5.00 -12.37 -9.84
C ASP A 35 -5.91 -11.13 -9.81
N ASN A 36 -6.64 -10.91 -10.90
CA ASN A 36 -7.43 -9.68 -11.10
C ASN A 36 -8.53 -9.51 -10.04
N GLU A 37 -9.15 -10.60 -9.59
CA GLU A 37 -10.24 -10.56 -8.63
C GLU A 37 -9.73 -10.16 -7.23
N LEU A 38 -8.69 -10.83 -6.72
CA LEU A 38 -8.07 -10.43 -5.46
C LEU A 38 -7.49 -9.02 -5.55
N THR A 39 -6.87 -8.67 -6.68
CA THR A 39 -6.30 -7.35 -6.90
C THR A 39 -7.35 -6.25 -6.73
N ALA A 40 -8.49 -6.34 -7.42
CA ALA A 40 -9.54 -5.33 -7.33
C ALA A 40 -10.10 -5.21 -5.90
N LYS A 41 -10.30 -6.36 -5.23
CA LYS A 41 -10.79 -6.42 -3.85
C LYS A 41 -9.81 -5.78 -2.86
N TYR A 42 -8.53 -6.13 -2.94
CA TYR A 42 -7.51 -5.58 -2.05
C TYR A 42 -7.30 -4.09 -2.30
N SER A 43 -7.27 -3.64 -3.55
CA SER A 43 -7.10 -2.21 -3.88
C SER A 43 -8.18 -1.35 -3.25
N SER A 44 -9.45 -1.72 -3.41
CA SER A 44 -10.56 -0.93 -2.86
C SER A 44 -10.57 -0.93 -1.32
N LEU A 45 -10.41 -2.11 -0.70
CA LEU A 45 -10.51 -2.24 0.75
C LEU A 45 -9.31 -1.61 1.47
N LEU A 46 -8.09 -1.80 0.95
CA LEU A 46 -6.88 -1.29 1.59
C LEU A 46 -6.76 0.22 1.44
N THR A 47 -7.18 0.80 0.30
CA THR A 47 -7.21 2.27 0.14
C THR A 47 -8.17 2.90 1.14
N GLN A 48 -9.37 2.35 1.30
CA GLN A 48 -10.34 2.83 2.30
C GLN A 48 -9.81 2.68 3.73
N LEU A 49 -9.19 1.54 4.05
CA LEU A 49 -8.63 1.29 5.38
C LEU A 49 -7.47 2.23 5.69
N ALA A 50 -6.55 2.44 4.75
CA ALA A 50 -5.43 3.36 4.91
C ALA A 50 -5.91 4.80 5.11
N GLY A 51 -6.94 5.24 4.37
CA GLY A 51 -7.55 6.56 4.56
C GLY A 51 -8.16 6.75 5.94
N LYS A 52 -8.87 5.74 6.46
CA LYS A 52 -9.42 5.77 7.82
C LYS A 52 -8.31 5.76 8.88
N ALA A 53 -7.31 4.89 8.73
CA ALA A 53 -6.17 4.82 9.65
C ALA A 53 -5.42 6.16 9.71
N ARG A 54 -5.20 6.81 8.55
CA ARG A 54 -4.59 8.14 8.47
C ARG A 54 -5.40 9.20 9.21
N SER A 55 -6.73 9.17 9.04
CA SER A 55 -7.63 10.12 9.72
C SER A 55 -7.52 9.97 11.24
N VAL A 56 -7.54 8.74 11.75
CA VAL A 56 -7.38 8.47 13.19
C VAL A 56 -6.01 8.93 13.72
N VAL A 57 -4.93 8.70 12.98
CA VAL A 57 -3.59 9.17 13.37
C VAL A 57 -3.57 10.70 13.50
N ARG A 58 -4.14 11.41 12.51
CA ARG A 58 -4.22 12.88 12.52
C ARG A 58 -5.17 13.45 13.58
N GLU A 59 -6.21 12.72 13.94
CA GLU A 59 -7.11 13.09 15.04
C GLU A 59 -6.42 13.00 16.41
N LEU A 60 -5.49 12.06 16.58
CA LEU A 60 -4.69 11.93 17.80
C LEU A 60 -3.61 13.01 17.89
N ASP A 61 -2.91 13.28 16.78
CA ASP A 61 -1.90 14.32 16.68
C ASP A 61 -1.87 14.85 15.24
N THR A 62 -2.20 16.14 15.06
CA THR A 62 -2.26 16.78 13.75
C THR A 62 -0.89 16.97 13.10
N SER A 63 0.20 16.84 13.86
CA SER A 63 1.58 16.86 13.35
C SER A 63 2.04 15.51 12.81
N ASN A 64 1.30 14.43 13.09
CA ASN A 64 1.65 13.08 12.67
C ASN A 64 0.93 12.69 11.38
N ASP A 65 1.59 11.88 10.55
CA ASP A 65 0.98 11.30 9.37
C ASP A 65 1.24 9.78 9.28
N LEU A 66 0.33 9.08 8.63
CA LEU A 66 0.47 7.64 8.43
C LEU A 66 1.54 7.39 7.36
N THR A 67 2.69 6.88 7.77
CA THR A 67 3.80 6.53 6.85
C THR A 67 3.73 5.07 6.39
N PHE A 68 3.29 4.19 7.29
CA PHE A 68 3.26 2.76 7.03
C PHE A 68 2.20 2.05 7.86
N LEU A 69 1.46 1.14 7.22
CA LEU A 69 0.43 0.32 7.85
C LEU A 69 0.74 -1.17 7.62
N ARG A 70 1.02 -1.89 8.71
CA ARG A 70 1.28 -3.33 8.69
C ARG A 70 0.15 -4.09 9.37
N ILE A 71 -0.53 -4.94 8.61
CA ILE A 71 -1.64 -5.76 9.08
C ILE A 71 -1.22 -7.21 9.03
N ARG A 72 -1.11 -7.85 10.19
CA ARG A 72 -0.75 -9.27 10.31
C ARG A 72 -1.97 -10.10 10.65
N SER A 73 -2.26 -11.09 9.82
CA SER A 73 -3.24 -12.14 10.10
C SER A 73 -2.52 -13.48 10.37
N LYS A 74 -3.28 -14.53 10.70
CA LYS A 74 -2.71 -15.88 10.90
C LYS A 74 -2.12 -16.47 9.62
N LYS A 75 -2.66 -16.11 8.44
CA LYS A 75 -2.26 -16.68 7.16
C LYS A 75 -1.39 -15.75 6.31
N HIS A 76 -1.66 -14.45 6.38
CA HIS A 76 -1.06 -13.45 5.51
C HIS A 76 -0.64 -12.20 6.27
N GLU A 77 0.35 -11.52 5.74
CA GLU A 77 0.78 -10.21 6.17
C GLU A 77 0.58 -9.22 5.03
N ILE A 78 -0.04 -8.08 5.32
CA ILE A 78 -0.29 -7.01 4.35
C ILE A 78 0.46 -5.77 4.82
N MET A 79 1.29 -5.24 3.94
CA MET A 79 2.10 -4.05 4.17
C MET A 79 1.64 -2.97 3.21
N VAL A 80 1.13 -1.86 3.74
CA VAL A 80 0.60 -0.73 2.97
C VAL A 80 1.43 0.50 3.26
N ALA A 81 2.03 1.07 2.23
CA ALA A 81 2.76 2.33 2.29
C ALA A 81 1.95 3.40 1.53
N PRO A 82 1.18 4.26 2.23
CA PRO A 82 0.54 5.40 1.59
C PRO A 82 1.65 6.39 1.19
N VAL A 83 1.90 6.54 -0.12
CA VAL A 83 2.87 7.53 -0.61
C VAL A 83 2.26 8.92 -0.45
N GLN A 84 2.94 9.76 0.32
CA GLN A 84 2.73 11.20 0.28
C GLN A 84 3.67 11.76 -0.78
N ASP A 85 3.13 12.61 -1.66
CA ASP A 85 3.95 13.35 -2.62
C ASP A 85 4.99 14.16 -1.82
N PRO A 86 6.30 13.89 -1.96
CA PRO A 86 7.34 14.61 -1.22
C PRO A 86 7.45 16.09 -1.66
N SER A 87 6.67 16.51 -2.66
CA SER A 87 6.62 17.87 -3.22
C SER A 87 5.74 18.84 -2.42
N ALA A 88 5.20 18.43 -1.27
CA ALA A 88 4.42 19.29 -0.37
C ALA A 88 5.29 19.81 0.79
N GLU A 89 6.40 20.47 0.45
CA GLU A 89 7.11 21.45 1.28
C GLU A 89 7.19 22.78 0.51
#